data_AF-A0A958S8C9-F1
#
_entry.id   AF-A0A958S8C9-F1
#
_cell.length_a   1.000
_cell.length_b   1.000
_cell.length_c   1.000
_cell.angle_alpha   90.00
_cell.angle_beta   90.00
_cell.angle_gamma   90.00
#
_symmetry.space_group_name_H-M   'P 1'
#
loop_
_entity.id
_entity.type
_entity.pdbx_description
1 polymer ?
#
loop_
_entity_poly.entity_id
_entity_poly.type
_entity_poly.pdbx_seq_one_letter_code
_entity_poly.pdbx_strand_id
1 'polypeptide(L)'
;MFEFKKFKILVCAGSGGVGKTTVSAALGILAAQQGLRVLVLTIDPAKRLANALGLEVDEIPDAVKVPGQNYKGALYAAMVEPKKVFDDFIRKNAPNKGVVEKLLQNSLYKQLSTTLSGSQEFTSLEMLLSAYQSGKYDLVILDTPP
;
A
#
# COMPACT_ATOMS: atom_id res chain seq x y z
N MET A 1 -5.90 -24.74 8.70
CA MET A 1 -4.91 -23.67 8.39
C MET A 1 -5.45 -22.87 7.22
N PHE A 2 -5.38 -21.53 7.25
CA PHE A 2 -5.93 -20.67 6.19
C PHE A 2 -5.15 -20.86 4.88
N GLU A 3 -5.85 -21.04 3.77
CA GLU A 3 -5.27 -21.42 2.47
C GLU A 3 -5.08 -20.19 1.58
N PHE A 4 -3.98 -19.46 1.79
CA PHE A 4 -3.74 -18.17 1.14
C PHE A 4 -3.64 -18.24 -0.40
N LYS A 5 -3.21 -19.37 -0.96
CA LYS A 5 -3.04 -19.57 -2.42
C LYS A 5 -4.31 -19.36 -3.24
N LYS A 6 -5.49 -19.46 -2.62
CA LYS A 6 -6.79 -19.24 -3.27
C LYS A 6 -7.11 -17.76 -3.50
N PHE A 7 -6.39 -16.86 -2.84
CA PHE A 7 -6.65 -15.43 -2.85
C PHE A 7 -5.47 -14.68 -3.48
N LYS A 8 -5.78 -13.62 -4.22
CA LYS A 8 -4.78 -12.66 -4.73
C LYS A 8 -4.77 -11.35 -3.95
N ILE A 9 -5.90 -11.03 -3.32
CA ILE A 9 -6.12 -9.79 -2.58
C ILE A 9 -6.82 -10.15 -1.26
N LEU A 10 -6.36 -9.55 -0.16
CA LEU A 10 -7.06 -9.53 1.12
C LEU A 10 -7.16 -8.07 1.58
N VAL A 11 -8.32 -7.68 2.08
CA VAL A 11 -8.56 -6.33 2.62
C VAL A 11 -8.93 -6.46 4.08
N CYS A 12 -8.15 -5.81 4.95
CA CYS A 12 -8.41 -5.76 6.38
C CYS A 12 -9.16 -4.47 6.70
N ALA A 13 -10.49 -4.58 6.83
CA ALA A 13 -11.40 -3.47 7.11
C ALA A 13 -12.02 -3.56 8.51
N GLY A 14 -12.47 -2.43 9.04
CA GLY A 14 -13.04 -2.31 10.38
C GLY A 14 -12.87 -0.89 10.94
N SER A 15 -13.44 -0.61 12.11
CA SER A 15 -13.32 0.70 12.76
C SER A 15 -11.89 1.03 13.20
N GLY A 16 -11.64 2.29 13.55
CA GLY A 16 -10.37 2.72 14.13
C GLY A 16 -10.02 1.97 15.43
N GLY A 17 -8.76 1.55 15.57
CA GLY A 17 -8.25 0.95 16.81
C GLY A 17 -8.53 -0.54 17.04
N VAL A 18 -9.22 -1.24 16.13
CA VAL A 18 -9.54 -2.68 16.29
C VAL A 18 -8.40 -3.64 15.96
N GLY A 19 -7.20 -3.13 15.66
CA GLY A 19 -6.01 -3.94 15.37
C GLY A 19 -5.81 -4.34 13.91
N LYS A 20 -6.44 -3.67 12.95
CA LYS A 20 -6.33 -3.95 11.49
C LYS A 20 -4.88 -4.07 11.01
N THR A 21 -4.03 -3.11 11.37
CA THR A 21 -2.62 -3.09 10.96
C THR A 21 -1.86 -4.30 11.51
N THR A 22 -2.08 -4.63 12.78
CA THR A 22 -1.45 -5.80 13.43
C THR A 22 -1.89 -7.10 12.77
N VAL A 23 -3.19 -7.23 12.48
CA VAL A 23 -3.75 -8.40 11.79
C VAL A 23 -3.21 -8.50 10.36
N SER A 24 -3.11 -7.37 9.64
CA SER A 24 -2.55 -7.32 8.28
C SER A 24 -1.11 -7.79 8.25
N ALA A 25 -0.28 -7.31 9.19
CA ALA A 25 1.10 -7.75 9.35
C ALA A 25 1.20 -9.25 9.66
N ALA A 26 0.40 -9.74 10.62
CA ALA A 26 0.38 -11.15 11.00
C ALA A 26 -0.04 -12.07 9.85
N LEU A 27 -1.09 -11.69 9.09
CA LEU A 27 -1.52 -12.42 7.90
C LEU A 27 -0.43 -12.45 6.83
N GLY A 28 0.29 -11.33 6.64
CA GLY A 28 1.43 -11.25 5.73
C GLY A 28 2.56 -12.21 6.09
N ILE A 29 2.93 -12.25 7.36
CA ILE A 29 3.94 -13.19 7.90
C ILE A 29 3.51 -14.63 7.67
N LEU A 30 2.28 -15.00 8.03
CA LEU A 30 1.75 -16.36 7.87
C LEU A 30 1.74 -16.80 6.40
N ALA A 31 1.31 -15.93 5.49
CA ALA A 31 1.31 -16.20 4.06
C ALA A 31 2.73 -16.36 3.49
N ALA A 32 3.68 -15.53 3.93
CA ALA A 32 5.08 -15.64 3.52
C ALA A 32 5.73 -16.94 4.04
N GLN A 33 5.42 -17.35 5.28
CA GLN A 33 5.84 -18.65 5.83
C GLN A 33 5.33 -19.83 5.01
N GLN A 34 4.16 -19.71 4.39
CA GLN A 34 3.60 -20.70 3.46
C GLN A 34 4.23 -20.68 2.05
N GLY A 35 5.23 -19.83 1.80
CA GLY A 35 5.97 -19.81 0.54
C GLY A 35 5.53 -18.72 -0.45
N LEU A 36 4.63 -17.80 -0.06
CA LEU A 36 4.14 -16.75 -0.95
C LEU A 36 5.02 -15.50 -0.95
N ARG A 37 5.09 -14.81 -2.08
CA ARG A 37 5.57 -13.42 -2.14
C ARG A 37 4.39 -12.51 -1.79
N VAL A 38 4.47 -11.87 -0.63
CA VAL A 38 3.35 -11.12 -0.05
C VAL A 38 3.72 -9.65 0.07
N LEU A 39 2.82 -8.78 -0.32
CA LEU A 39 2.92 -7.34 -0.09
C LEU A 39 1.83 -6.90 0.89
N VAL A 40 2.22 -6.24 1.99
CA VAL A 40 1.28 -5.54 2.88
C VAL A 40 1.36 -4.04 2.57
N LEU A 41 0.25 -3.48 2.10
CA LEU A 41 0.07 -2.07 1.78
C LEU A 41 -0.62 -1.38 2.95
N THR A 42 -0.11 -0.22 3.37
CA THR A 42 -0.82 0.69 4.25
C THR A 42 -0.77 2.11 3.68
N ILE A 43 -1.78 2.90 4.01
CA ILE A 43 -1.79 4.36 3.78
C ILE A 43 -1.83 5.15 5.07
N ASP A 44 -1.68 4.49 6.22
CA ASP A 44 -1.64 5.15 7.51
C ASP A 44 -0.33 5.94 7.66
N PRO A 45 -0.36 7.29 7.70
CA PRO A 45 0.84 8.11 7.84
C PRO A 45 1.52 7.89 9.20
N ALA A 46 0.84 7.30 10.19
CA ALA A 46 1.38 7.07 11.53
C ALA A 46 2.42 5.93 11.60
N LYS A 47 2.91 5.42 10.45
CA LYS A 47 3.95 4.38 10.33
C LYS A 47 3.65 3.10 11.13
N ARG A 48 2.37 2.82 11.41
CA ARG A 48 1.97 1.70 12.29
C ARG A 48 2.40 0.34 11.73
N LEU A 49 2.31 0.16 10.41
CA LEU A 49 2.77 -1.07 9.76
C LEU A 49 4.28 -1.25 9.88
N ALA A 50 5.05 -0.18 9.66
CA ALA A 50 6.50 -0.20 9.80
C ALA A 50 6.89 -0.62 11.23
N ASN A 51 6.28 0.00 12.23
CA ASN A 51 6.50 -0.34 13.64
C ASN A 51 6.11 -1.79 13.94
N ALA A 52 4.97 -2.27 13.44
CA ALA A 52 4.50 -3.65 13.64
C ALA A 52 5.44 -4.68 13.01
N LEU A 53 6.17 -4.32 11.96
CA LEU A 53 7.13 -5.17 11.26
C LEU A 53 8.59 -4.93 11.70
N GLY A 54 8.82 -4.02 12.66
CA GLY A 54 10.17 -3.66 13.12
C GLY A 54 11.02 -2.98 12.04
N LEU A 55 10.41 -2.23 11.13
CA LEU A 55 11.10 -1.49 10.08
C LEU A 55 11.53 -0.11 10.60
N GLU A 56 12.84 0.12 10.66
CA GLU A 56 13.42 1.45 10.90
C GLU A 56 13.55 2.20 9.57
N VAL A 57 12.45 2.82 9.14
CA VAL A 57 12.36 3.51 7.84
C VAL A 57 11.80 4.92 8.02
N ASP A 58 12.60 5.91 7.61
CA ASP A 58 12.19 7.33 7.61
C ASP A 58 11.10 7.59 6.56
N GLU A 59 11.21 6.92 5.41
CA GLU A 59 10.21 6.78 4.37
C GLU A 59 10.21 5.33 3.88
N ILE A 60 9.03 4.78 3.53
CA ILE A 60 8.96 3.47 2.89
C ILE A 60 9.00 3.68 1.37
N PRO A 61 10.02 3.18 0.64
CA PRO A 61 9.99 3.06 -0.82
C PRO A 61 8.73 2.39 -1.35
N ASP A 62 8.50 2.43 -2.67
CA ASP A 62 7.32 1.84 -3.33
C ASP A 62 7.04 0.37 -2.91
N ALA A 63 8.07 -0.38 -2.51
CA ALA A 63 7.97 -1.55 -1.62
C ALA A 63 9.33 -1.92 -1.03
N VAL A 64 9.37 -2.33 0.24
CA VAL A 64 10.58 -2.82 0.94
C VAL A 64 10.39 -4.25 1.40
N LYS A 65 11.40 -5.10 1.16
CA LYS A 65 11.43 -6.45 1.71
C LYS A 65 11.72 -6.39 3.22
N VAL A 66 10.87 -7.01 4.05
CA VAL A 66 11.05 -7.02 5.50
C VAL A 66 12.35 -7.76 5.86
N PRO A 67 13.25 -7.18 6.68
CA PRO A 67 14.53 -7.78 7.03
C PRO A 67 14.36 -8.95 8.01
N GLY A 68 15.41 -9.76 8.19
CA GLY A 68 15.42 -10.82 9.21
C GLY A 68 14.47 -12.00 8.96
N GLN A 69 13.78 -12.05 7.82
CA GLN A 69 12.86 -13.14 7.50
C GLN A 69 13.60 -14.42 7.08
N ASN A 70 13.23 -15.53 7.69
CA ASN A 70 13.64 -16.89 7.29
C ASN A 70 12.40 -17.71 6.88
N TYR A 71 11.69 -17.21 5.87
CA TYR A 71 10.47 -17.82 5.35
C TYR A 71 10.73 -18.48 4.00
N LYS A 72 9.92 -19.47 3.62
CA LYS A 72 9.97 -20.07 2.28
C LYS A 72 9.61 -19.06 1.18
N GLY A 73 8.78 -18.07 1.51
CA GLY A 73 8.35 -16.99 0.64
C GLY A 73 9.09 -15.69 0.94
N ALA A 74 8.42 -14.57 0.74
CA ALA A 74 8.97 -13.25 1.06
C ALA A 74 7.86 -12.27 1.45
N LEU A 75 8.05 -11.57 2.56
CA LEU A 75 7.20 -10.47 2.99
C LEU A 75 7.80 -9.13 2.56
N TYR A 76 6.95 -8.29 2.00
CA TYR A 76 7.21 -6.91 1.63
C TYR A 76 6.20 -6.00 2.29
N ALA A 77 6.61 -4.79 2.61
CA ALA A 77 5.77 -3.72 3.12
C ALA A 77 5.90 -2.48 2.24
N ALA A 78 4.80 -1.77 2.03
CA ALA A 78 4.78 -0.50 1.33
C ALA A 78 3.88 0.49 2.05
N MET A 79 4.35 1.73 2.15
CA MET A 79 3.57 2.88 2.57
C MET A 79 3.89 4.00 1.59
N VAL A 80 2.89 4.44 0.83
CA VAL A 80 3.08 5.49 -0.17
C VAL A 80 2.29 6.72 0.26
N GLU A 81 2.92 7.88 0.09
CA GLU A 81 2.27 9.16 0.31
C GLU A 81 1.10 9.35 -0.69
N PRO A 82 -0.12 9.70 -0.21
CA PRO A 82 -1.28 9.90 -1.08
C PRO A 82 -1.04 10.88 -2.23
N LYS A 83 -0.30 11.97 -1.97
CA LYS A 83 0.03 12.97 -2.99
C LYS A 83 0.83 12.35 -4.14
N LYS A 84 1.82 11.50 -3.84
CA LYS A 84 2.61 10.81 -4.87
C LYS A 84 1.73 9.92 -5.74
N VAL A 85 0.78 9.19 -5.13
CA VAL A 85 -0.16 8.33 -5.87
C VAL A 85 -1.02 9.15 -6.84
N PHE A 86 -1.51 10.32 -6.41
CA PHE A 86 -2.23 11.24 -7.29
C PHE A 86 -1.37 11.80 -8.43
N ASP A 87 -0.14 12.22 -8.13
CA ASP A 87 0.80 12.73 -9.14
C ASP A 87 1.07 11.65 -10.21
N ASP A 88 1.30 10.41 -9.77
CA ASP A 88 1.56 9.26 -10.65
C ASP A 88 0.33 8.88 -11.46
N PHE A 89 -0.87 8.92 -10.86
CA PHE A 89 -2.13 8.72 -11.57
C PHE A 89 -2.30 9.74 -12.71
N ILE A 90 -2.03 11.01 -12.47
CA ILE A 90 -2.11 12.04 -13.52
C ILE A 90 -1.06 11.80 -14.59
N ARG A 91 0.19 11.49 -14.22
CA ARG A 91 1.26 11.20 -15.19
C ARG A 91 0.94 10.01 -16.09
N LYS A 92 0.26 8.99 -15.55
CA LYS A 92 -0.12 7.78 -16.28
C LYS A 92 -1.29 8.00 -17.23
N ASN A 93 -2.25 8.84 -16.86
CA ASN A 93 -3.54 8.94 -17.56
C ASN A 93 -3.73 10.24 -18.38
N ALA A 94 -2.90 11.27 -18.15
CA ALA A 94 -3.00 12.50 -18.91
C ALA A 94 -2.61 12.29 -20.39
N PRO A 95 -3.25 12.99 -21.33
CA PRO A 95 -3.04 12.78 -22.76
C PRO A 95 -1.64 13.21 -23.24
N ASN A 96 -0.99 14.13 -22.55
CA ASN A 96 0.36 14.58 -22.87
C ASN A 96 1.03 15.30 -21.67
N LYS A 97 2.35 15.52 -21.78
CA LYS A 97 3.17 16.18 -20.75
C LYS A 97 2.72 17.61 -20.43
N GLY A 98 2.23 18.36 -21.42
CA GLY A 98 1.75 19.73 -21.21
C GLY A 98 0.51 19.80 -20.30
N VAL A 99 -0.38 18.80 -20.37
CA VAL A 99 -1.51 18.69 -19.44
C VAL A 99 -1.04 18.31 -18.04
N VAL A 100 -0.08 17.39 -17.91
CA VAL A 100 0.52 17.02 -16.61
C VAL A 100 1.08 18.25 -15.92
N GLU A 101 1.92 19.03 -16.61
CA GLU A 101 2.55 20.22 -16.03
C GLU A 101 1.52 21.25 -15.55
N LYS A 102 0.48 21.51 -16.36
CA LYS A 102 -0.62 22.42 -15.99
C LYS A 102 -1.38 21.94 -14.76
N LEU A 103 -1.68 20.64 -14.66
CA LEU A 103 -2.40 20.08 -13.52
C LEU A 103 -1.55 20.12 -12.25
N LEU A 104 -0.28 19.73 -12.30
CA LEU A 104 0.62 19.74 -11.14
C LEU A 104 0.89 21.15 -10.60
N GLN A 105 0.84 22.17 -11.46
CA GLN A 105 0.98 23.57 -11.07
C GLN A 105 -0.32 24.18 -10.52
N ASN A 106 -1.48 23.58 -10.81
CA ASN A 106 -2.79 24.09 -10.44
C ASN A 106 -3.01 24.06 -8.92
N SER A 107 -3.46 25.17 -8.33
CA SER A 107 -3.70 25.30 -6.89
C SER A 107 -4.83 24.40 -6.38
N LEU A 108 -5.91 24.24 -7.16
CA LEU A 108 -7.02 23.35 -6.83
C LEU A 108 -6.55 21.89 -6.79
N TYR A 109 -5.70 21.48 -7.74
CA TYR A 109 -5.12 20.14 -7.74
C TYR A 109 -4.26 19.88 -6.49
N LYS A 110 -3.41 20.83 -6.10
CA LYS A 110 -2.57 20.72 -4.90
C LYS A 110 -3.39 20.56 -3.62
N GLN A 111 -4.52 21.25 -3.53
CA GLN A 111 -5.46 21.09 -2.41
C GLN A 111 -6.16 19.73 -2.47
N LEU A 112 -6.73 19.34 -3.62
CA LEU A 112 -7.45 18.07 -3.75
C LEU A 112 -6.56 16.84 -3.48
N SER A 113 -5.31 16.86 -3.93
CA SER A 113 -4.34 15.76 -3.74
C SER A 113 -3.82 15.60 -2.31
N THR A 114 -4.13 16.56 -1.41
CA THR A 114 -3.61 16.56 -0.03
C THR A 114 -4.70 16.62 1.04
N THR A 115 -5.83 17.30 0.78
CA THR A 115 -6.83 17.62 1.80
C THR A 115 -8.24 17.08 1.52
N LEU A 116 -8.47 16.43 0.38
CA LEU A 116 -9.81 15.94 0.04
C LEU A 116 -10.19 14.71 0.88
N SER A 117 -11.32 14.76 1.58
CA SER A 117 -11.96 13.59 2.17
C SER A 117 -12.27 12.57 1.06
N GLY A 118 -11.80 11.33 1.19
CA GLY A 118 -11.88 10.34 0.10
C GLY A 118 -10.55 10.10 -0.64
N SER A 119 -9.55 10.98 -0.46
CA SER A 119 -8.23 10.83 -1.11
C SER A 119 -7.50 9.56 -0.65
N GLN A 120 -7.66 9.19 0.61
CA GLN A 120 -7.08 7.99 1.20
C GLN A 120 -7.67 6.71 0.61
N GLU A 121 -8.98 6.68 0.42
CA GLU A 121 -9.70 5.56 -0.18
C GLU A 121 -9.32 5.39 -1.65
N PHE A 122 -9.31 6.48 -2.42
CA PHE A 122 -8.87 6.45 -3.82
C PHE A 122 -7.43 5.94 -3.94
N THR A 123 -6.50 6.51 -3.18
CA THR A 123 -5.08 6.16 -3.26
C THR A 123 -4.82 4.72 -2.83
N SER A 124 -5.54 4.22 -1.82
CA SER A 124 -5.50 2.81 -1.42
C SER A 124 -5.87 1.88 -2.57
N LEU A 125 -6.95 2.19 -3.29
CA LEU A 125 -7.43 1.39 -4.41
C LEU A 125 -6.47 1.45 -5.61
N GLU A 126 -5.95 2.63 -5.94
CA GLU A 126 -4.97 2.78 -7.03
C GLU A 126 -3.67 2.00 -6.75
N MET A 127 -3.16 2.04 -5.51
CA MET A 127 -1.99 1.25 -5.15
C MET A 127 -2.27 -0.25 -5.16
N LEU A 128 -3.43 -0.67 -4.65
CA LEU A 128 -3.84 -2.07 -4.70
C LEU A 128 -3.90 -2.55 -6.15
N LEU A 129 -4.50 -1.76 -7.03
CA LEU A 129 -4.59 -2.06 -8.46
C LEU A 129 -3.19 -2.13 -9.10
N SER A 130 -2.34 -1.15 -8.85
CA SER A 130 -0.95 -1.11 -9.35
C SER A 130 -0.14 -2.33 -8.88
N ALA A 131 -0.22 -2.65 -7.59
CA ALA A 131 0.44 -3.82 -7.01
C ALA A 131 -0.05 -5.14 -7.62
N TYR A 132 -1.37 -5.28 -7.77
CA TYR A 132 -1.99 -6.45 -8.39
C TYR A 132 -1.56 -6.60 -9.86
N GLN A 133 -1.63 -5.53 -10.64
CA GLN A 133 -1.24 -5.51 -12.06
C GLN A 133 0.26 -5.77 -12.27
N SER A 134 1.10 -5.46 -11.28
CA SER A 134 2.55 -5.66 -11.40
C SER A 134 2.95 -7.14 -11.55
N GLY A 135 2.11 -8.08 -11.09
CA GLY A 135 2.42 -9.52 -11.08
C GLY A 135 3.59 -9.94 -10.18
N LYS A 136 4.17 -9.01 -9.41
CA LYS A 136 5.34 -9.26 -8.56
C LYS A 136 5.03 -10.07 -7.30
N TYR A 137 3.78 -10.02 -6.85
CA TYR A 137 3.32 -10.62 -5.60
C TYR A 137 2.25 -11.68 -5.87
N ASP A 138 2.30 -12.75 -5.08
CA ASP A 138 1.30 -13.82 -5.12
C ASP A 138 0.04 -13.44 -4.34
N LEU A 139 0.20 -12.60 -3.32
CA LEU A 139 -0.86 -12.04 -2.47
C LEU A 139 -0.56 -10.57 -2.11
N VAL A 140 -1.56 -9.72 -2.22
CA VAL A 140 -1.53 -8.33 -1.73
C VAL A 140 -2.53 -8.18 -0.59
N ILE A 141 -2.09 -7.62 0.53
CA ILE A 141 -2.90 -7.35 1.72
C ILE A 141 -3.01 -5.83 1.88
N LEU A 142 -4.23 -5.29 1.91
CA LEU A 142 -4.49 -3.88 2.13
C LEU A 142 -4.93 -3.64 3.59
N ASP A 143 -4.13 -2.88 4.33
CA ASP A 143 -4.47 -2.30 5.63
C ASP A 143 -5.18 -0.96 5.40
N THR A 144 -6.46 -0.88 5.74
CA THR A 144 -7.26 0.34 5.52
C THR A 144 -7.06 1.34 6.66
N PRO A 145 -7.21 2.65 6.39
CA PRO A 145 -7.28 3.67 7.44
C PRO A 145 -8.29 3.36 8.57
N PRO A 146 -8.13 4.00 9.74
CA PRO A 146 -9.16 4.04 10.78
C PRO A 146 -10.48 4.65 10.32
#